data_AF-A0A1X2GUT9-F1
#
_entry.id   AF-A0A1X2GUT9-F1
#
_cell.length_a   1.000
_cell.length_b   1.000
_cell.length_c   1.000
_cell.angle_alpha   90.00
_cell.angle_beta   90.00
_cell.angle_gamma   90.00
#
_symmetry.space_group_name_H-M   'P 1'
#
loop_
_entity.id
_entity.type
_entity.pdbx_description
1 polymer ?
#
loop_
_entity_poly.entity_id
_entity_poly.type
_entity_poly.pdbx_seq_one_letter_code
_entity_poly.pdbx_strand_id
1 'polypeptide(L)'
;MPDITGQFHAIIQANPPPPTAKNPIPQRPLREKGDYDVFTKEAYRIYFHIDSLARFLKAIRRVYIQDRAANDKTPAPEPQPSRPKRKKRLNQQPDDDQDDLHSLFAQFPQHLTHLNDQERDNIDFQAKLLIRRCMDRVKDMEEAERIRCDQVQRQKQGWKRLLASPFDTTEDTLAMHRSNMIWSLNKCLMDVSKLQKDQQQTRLERILAKSQNHLFSNTSAASSTLLQPQQPQPAKPGSHSSTSLTGLSPLAFMQRTVSQPTTPSPPPAVHDDTPADDEDDDELLRDLSAEQLQVLEKENESMLEEMNSTLNEVHQAEKALVEISTLQTQLANHLAAQTIQTDQLYGDSLATNERMEQGNVQLLQAKERNKGTRKFMVIFLFGASLVLLFLDWYS
;
A
#
# COMPACT_ATOMS: atom_id res chain seq x y z
N MET A 1 14.69 -6.17 30.34
CA MET A 1 16.15 -6.37 30.49
C MET A 1 16.65 -5.42 31.56
N PRO A 2 17.46 -5.87 32.53
CA PRO A 2 18.03 -4.99 33.55
C PRO A 2 19.04 -4.02 32.92
N ASP A 3 19.06 -2.78 33.39
CA ASP A 3 19.97 -1.74 32.91
C ASP A 3 21.38 -1.99 33.45
N ILE A 4 22.22 -2.60 32.61
CA ILE A 4 23.61 -2.97 32.90
C ILE A 4 24.61 -1.84 32.62
N THR A 5 24.12 -0.68 32.19
CA THR A 5 24.96 0.47 31.80
C THR A 5 25.85 0.93 32.96
N GLY A 6 25.32 0.93 34.18
CA GLY A 6 26.08 1.30 35.39
C GLY A 6 27.22 0.32 35.70
N GLN A 7 26.99 -0.98 35.54
CA GLN A 7 28.01 -2.02 35.76
C GLN A 7 29.11 -1.94 34.69
N PHE A 8 28.72 -1.66 33.44
CA PHE A 8 29.65 -1.45 32.34
C PHE A 8 30.58 -0.25 32.59
N HIS A 9 30.02 0.89 33.02
CA HIS A 9 30.81 2.07 33.37
C HIS A 9 31.78 1.81 34.55
N ALA A 10 31.34 1.07 35.56
CA ALA A 10 32.18 0.71 36.70
C ALA A 10 33.37 -0.20 36.29
N ILE A 11 33.14 -1.16 35.38
CA ILE A 11 34.18 -2.05 34.86
C ILE A 11 35.20 -1.26 34.01
N ILE A 12 34.75 -0.32 33.17
CA ILE A 12 35.64 0.54 32.39
C ILE A 12 36.51 1.43 33.30
N GLN A 13 35.95 1.94 34.38
CA GLN A 13 36.72 2.73 35.36
C GLN A 13 37.73 1.88 36.13
N ALA A 14 37.39 0.63 36.45
CA ALA A 14 38.26 -0.29 37.16
C ALA A 14 39.43 -0.82 36.30
N ASN A 15 39.23 -0.97 34.99
CA ASN A 15 40.26 -1.36 34.02
C ASN A 15 40.42 -0.27 32.95
N PRO A 16 41.11 0.84 33.26
CA PRO A 16 41.39 1.85 32.25
C PRO A 16 42.25 1.23 31.14
N PRO A 17 41.95 1.48 29.86
CA PRO A 17 42.76 0.97 28.76
C PRO A 17 44.21 1.45 28.92
N PRO A 18 45.23 0.65 28.55
CA PRO A 18 46.61 1.10 28.56
C PRO A 18 46.72 2.40 27.78
N PRO A 19 47.56 3.38 28.19
CA PRO A 19 47.67 4.65 27.52
C PRO A 19 48.02 4.40 26.06
N THR A 20 47.02 4.53 25.19
CA THR A 20 47.21 4.46 23.75
C THR A 20 48.17 5.58 23.42
N ALA A 21 49.29 5.24 22.78
CA ALA A 21 50.17 6.22 22.15
C ALA A 21 49.29 7.25 21.43
N LYS A 22 49.63 8.54 21.57
CA LYS A 22 48.95 9.78 21.13
C LYS A 22 48.51 9.82 19.65
N ASN A 23 47.82 8.80 19.17
CA ASN A 23 46.98 8.87 18.01
C ASN A 23 45.61 9.16 18.58
N PRO A 24 45.11 10.41 18.52
CA PRO A 24 43.73 10.65 18.84
C PRO A 24 42.92 9.64 18.04
N ILE A 25 42.15 8.79 18.74
CA ILE A 25 41.05 8.07 18.13
C ILE A 25 40.33 9.15 17.31
N PRO A 26 40.16 9.00 15.98
CA PRO A 26 39.38 9.97 15.24
C PRO A 26 38.03 9.96 15.93
N GLN A 27 37.72 11.02 16.69
CA GLN A 27 36.39 11.24 17.18
C GLN A 27 35.58 11.30 15.90
N ARG A 28 34.87 10.21 15.60
CA ARG A 28 33.97 10.16 14.46
C ARG A 28 33.10 11.39 14.63
N PRO A 29 33.18 12.39 13.74
CA PRO A 29 32.47 13.64 13.95
C PRO A 29 31.02 13.26 14.22
N LEU A 30 30.46 13.80 15.31
CA LEU A 30 29.03 13.70 15.61
C LEU A 30 28.30 14.11 14.33
N ARG A 31 27.81 13.10 13.61
CA ARG A 31 27.32 13.21 12.24
C ARG A 31 26.27 14.32 12.20
N GLU A 32 26.60 15.42 11.54
CA GLU A 32 25.76 16.60 11.49
C GLU A 32 24.40 16.20 10.91
N LYS A 33 23.32 16.63 11.56
CA LYS A 33 21.94 16.22 11.29
C LYS A 33 21.47 16.85 9.96
N GLY A 34 21.96 16.35 8.83
CA GLY A 34 21.69 16.92 7.50
C GLY A 34 22.56 16.41 6.36
N ASP A 35 23.71 15.79 6.64
CA ASP A 35 24.61 15.25 5.61
C ASP A 35 24.22 13.81 5.21
N TYR A 36 23.04 13.70 4.59
CA TYR A 36 22.63 12.48 3.91
C TYR A 36 23.12 12.52 2.45
N ASP A 37 23.54 11.38 1.92
CA ASP A 37 23.85 11.25 0.50
C ASP A 37 22.59 11.47 -0.34
N VAL A 38 22.79 11.84 -1.62
CA VAL A 38 21.72 12.11 -2.57
C VAL A 38 20.72 10.94 -2.63
N PHE A 39 21.23 9.70 -2.58
CA PHE A 39 20.43 8.49 -2.53
C PHE A 39 19.49 8.45 -1.31
N THR A 40 20.02 8.69 -0.10
CA THR A 40 19.18 8.66 1.11
C THR A 40 18.17 9.81 1.14
N LYS A 41 18.54 10.99 0.64
CA LYS A 41 17.60 12.12 0.48
C LYS A 41 16.45 11.73 -0.43
N GLU A 42 16.74 11.11 -1.56
CA GLU A 42 15.73 10.67 -2.52
C GLU A 42 14.83 9.58 -1.94
N ALA A 43 15.39 8.60 -1.25
CA ALA A 43 14.63 7.57 -0.54
C ALA A 43 13.67 8.16 0.50
N TYR A 44 14.10 9.18 1.26
CA TYR A 44 13.23 9.89 2.20
C TYR A 44 12.13 10.69 1.50
N ARG A 45 12.42 11.34 0.37
CA ARG A 45 11.42 12.03 -0.45
C ARG A 45 10.33 11.05 -0.92
N ILE A 46 10.73 9.90 -1.47
CA ILE A 46 9.82 8.85 -1.91
C ILE A 46 8.99 8.33 -0.72
N TYR A 47 9.64 7.97 0.39
CA TYR A 47 8.97 7.51 1.61
C TYR A 47 7.91 8.50 2.08
N PHE A 48 8.25 9.78 2.10
CA PHE A 48 7.36 10.84 2.55
C PHE A 48 6.11 10.96 1.66
N HIS A 49 6.25 10.84 0.34
CA HIS A 49 5.09 10.80 -0.56
C HIS A 49 4.20 9.57 -0.31
N ILE A 50 4.80 8.40 -0.11
CA ILE A 50 4.07 7.15 0.18
C ILE A 50 3.32 7.25 1.51
N ASP A 51 4.00 7.74 2.56
CA ASP A 51 3.42 7.89 3.90
C ASP A 51 2.32 8.96 3.92
N SER A 52 2.52 10.08 3.21
CA SER A 52 1.48 11.09 3.02
C SER A 52 0.24 10.50 2.34
N LEU A 53 0.41 9.72 1.27
CA LEU A 53 -0.69 9.02 0.62
C LEU A 53 -1.35 8.00 1.55
N ALA A 54 -0.58 7.21 2.30
CA ALA A 54 -1.09 6.22 3.23
C ALA A 54 -1.97 6.87 4.32
N ARG A 55 -1.52 7.98 4.90
CA ARG A 55 -2.27 8.74 5.89
C ARG A 55 -3.54 9.33 5.30
N PHE A 56 -3.44 9.87 4.08
CA PHE A 56 -4.57 10.42 3.35
C PHE A 56 -5.65 9.36 3.08
N LEU A 57 -5.30 8.22 2.48
CA LEU A 57 -6.22 7.12 2.22
C LEU A 57 -6.90 6.62 3.50
N LYS A 58 -6.16 6.54 4.61
CA LYS A 58 -6.73 6.18 5.92
C LYS A 58 -7.71 7.23 6.45
N ALA A 59 -7.40 8.51 6.29
CA ALA A 59 -8.24 9.61 6.75
C ALA A 59 -9.57 9.66 5.98
N ILE A 60 -9.54 9.52 4.66
CA ILE A 60 -10.75 9.53 3.83
C ILE A 60 -11.54 8.22 3.91
N ARG A 61 -10.96 7.13 4.44
CA ARG A 61 -11.56 5.78 4.40
C ARG A 61 -13.01 5.78 4.83
N ARG A 62 -13.37 6.45 5.93
CA ARG A 62 -14.76 6.47 6.42
C ARG A 62 -15.70 7.17 5.44
N VAL A 63 -15.30 8.32 4.93
CA VAL A 63 -16.13 9.20 4.08
C VAL A 63 -16.20 8.70 2.64
N TYR A 64 -15.13 8.07 2.16
CA TYR A 64 -15.07 7.40 0.86
C TYR A 64 -16.01 6.17 0.81
N ILE A 65 -16.15 5.49 1.94
CA ILE A 65 -16.96 4.27 2.08
C ILE A 65 -18.44 4.61 2.36
N GLN A 66 -18.70 5.65 3.15
CA GLN A 66 -20.06 5.98 3.55
C GLN A 66 -20.76 6.75 2.43
N ASP A 67 -21.75 6.10 1.80
CA ASP A 67 -22.62 6.76 0.84
C ASP A 67 -23.97 7.14 1.44
N ARG A 68 -24.52 8.24 0.92
CA ARG A 68 -25.68 9.04 1.36
C ARG A 68 -26.93 8.31 1.87
N ALA A 69 -27.13 7.03 1.56
CA ALA A 69 -28.37 6.29 1.84
C ALA A 69 -28.70 6.07 3.34
N ALA A 70 -27.70 6.11 4.24
CA ALA A 70 -27.94 5.81 5.65
C ALA A 70 -28.35 7.03 6.50
N ASN A 71 -28.25 8.26 5.99
CA ASN A 71 -28.40 9.46 6.82
C ASN A 71 -29.51 10.44 6.39
N ASP A 72 -30.28 10.12 5.36
CA ASP A 72 -31.41 10.98 4.91
C ASP A 72 -32.66 10.90 5.81
N LYS A 73 -32.51 10.42 7.05
CA LYS A 73 -33.57 10.40 8.07
C LYS A 73 -33.36 11.40 9.22
N THR A 74 -32.35 12.27 9.15
CA THR A 74 -32.12 13.27 10.22
C THR A 74 -31.94 14.66 9.62
N PRO A 75 -32.79 15.65 9.94
CA PRO A 75 -32.56 17.03 9.55
C PRO A 75 -31.27 17.52 10.20
N ALA A 76 -30.33 18.04 9.39
CA ALA A 76 -29.05 18.54 9.84
C ALA A 76 -29.23 19.74 10.80
N PRO A 77 -28.51 19.81 11.93
CA PRO A 77 -28.44 21.03 12.73
C PRO A 77 -27.53 22.06 12.04
N GLU A 78 -28.00 23.30 12.06
CA GLU A 78 -27.38 24.51 11.53
C GLU A 78 -25.90 24.69 11.95
N PRO A 79 -24.97 25.09 11.04
CA PRO A 79 -23.56 25.18 11.36
C PRO A 79 -23.23 26.47 12.13
N GLN A 80 -22.81 26.34 13.38
CA GLN A 80 -22.24 27.45 14.17
C GLN A 80 -20.81 27.80 13.71
N PRO A 81 -20.43 29.09 13.71
CA PRO A 81 -19.10 29.53 13.30
C PRO A 81 -18.05 29.21 14.38
N SER A 82 -17.12 28.31 14.09
CA SER A 82 -16.00 28.00 14.98
C SER A 82 -14.74 28.84 14.67
N ARG A 83 -14.22 29.45 15.73
CA ARG A 83 -13.01 30.29 15.85
C ARG A 83 -11.77 29.75 15.08
N PRO A 84 -10.92 30.62 14.52
CA PRO A 84 -9.68 30.19 13.88
C PRO A 84 -8.66 29.70 14.91
N LYS A 85 -8.25 28.43 14.84
CA LYS A 85 -7.11 27.91 15.58
C LYS A 85 -5.80 28.26 14.86
N ARG A 86 -4.95 28.95 15.61
CA ARG A 86 -3.62 29.47 15.26
C ARG A 86 -2.69 28.35 14.77
N LYS A 87 -2.25 28.43 13.50
CA LYS A 87 -1.23 27.55 12.91
C LYS A 87 0.12 27.79 13.58
N LYS A 88 0.69 26.75 14.21
CA LYS A 88 2.10 26.73 14.62
C LYS A 88 2.92 26.51 13.34
N ARG A 89 3.49 27.57 12.78
CA ARG A 89 4.48 27.48 11.70
C ARG A 89 5.72 26.78 12.28
N LEU A 90 5.93 25.52 11.89
CA LEU A 90 7.23 24.89 11.98
C LEU A 90 8.03 25.41 10.79
N ASN A 91 9.09 26.13 11.08
CA ASN A 91 10.00 26.72 10.09
C ASN A 91 10.81 25.57 9.48
N GLN A 92 10.50 25.18 8.25
CA GLN A 92 11.38 24.36 7.43
C GLN A 92 11.65 25.15 6.15
N GLN A 93 12.92 25.45 5.95
CA GLN A 93 13.48 26.20 4.82
C GLN A 93 13.20 25.44 3.50
N PRO A 94 12.81 26.13 2.41
CA PRO A 94 12.55 25.49 1.14
C PRO A 94 13.86 25.41 0.36
N ASP A 95 14.39 24.20 0.21
CA ASP A 95 15.42 23.91 -0.78
C ASP A 95 14.83 22.88 -1.78
N ASP A 96 14.76 23.31 -3.04
CA ASP A 96 14.60 22.55 -4.29
C ASP A 96 13.19 22.12 -4.77
N ASP A 97 12.51 23.03 -5.49
CA ASP A 97 11.80 22.91 -6.79
C ASP A 97 11.15 21.58 -7.27
N GLN A 98 10.66 20.68 -6.40
CA GLN A 98 9.91 19.47 -6.82
C GLN A 98 8.71 19.08 -5.92
N ASP A 99 8.18 20.02 -5.13
CA ASP A 99 7.20 19.79 -4.06
C ASP A 99 5.71 19.95 -4.43
N ASP A 100 5.36 19.97 -5.72
CA ASP A 100 3.96 20.08 -6.16
C ASP A 100 3.11 18.88 -5.70
N LEU A 101 3.72 17.69 -5.62
CA LEU A 101 3.02 16.46 -5.24
C LEU A 101 2.65 16.42 -3.75
N HIS A 102 3.44 17.09 -2.92
CA HIS A 102 3.18 17.23 -1.48
C HIS A 102 2.06 18.25 -1.21
N SER A 103 2.07 19.36 -1.96
CA SER A 103 1.04 20.40 -1.84
C SER A 103 -0.36 19.85 -2.13
N LEU A 104 -0.50 18.89 -3.05
CA LEU A 104 -1.79 18.28 -3.41
C LEU A 104 -2.48 17.60 -2.21
N PHE A 105 -1.75 16.85 -1.39
CA PHE A 105 -2.30 16.08 -0.26
C PHE A 105 -2.21 16.83 1.08
N ALA A 106 -1.28 17.78 1.21
CA ALA A 106 -1.18 18.67 2.38
C ALA A 106 -2.33 19.71 2.44
N GLN A 107 -2.94 20.01 1.28
CA GLN A 107 -4.04 20.96 1.16
C GLN A 107 -5.41 20.36 1.53
N PHE A 108 -5.51 19.04 1.71
CA PHE A 108 -6.81 18.41 2.00
C PHE A 108 -7.29 18.73 3.42
N PRO A 109 -8.47 19.34 3.58
CA PRO A 109 -9.03 19.63 4.89
C PRO A 109 -9.31 18.31 5.62
N GLN A 110 -8.81 18.18 6.84
CA GLN A 110 -8.97 17.02 7.73
C GLN A 110 -10.44 16.73 8.12
N HIS A 111 -11.41 17.42 7.52
CA HIS A 111 -12.83 17.37 7.81
C HIS A 111 -13.64 17.44 6.52
N LEU A 112 -13.47 16.46 5.63
CA LEU A 112 -14.43 16.20 4.56
C LEU A 112 -15.61 15.47 5.18
N THR A 113 -16.79 16.10 5.20
CA THR A 113 -18.02 15.49 5.73
C THR A 113 -18.76 14.65 4.69
N HIS A 114 -18.48 14.87 3.40
CA HIS A 114 -19.08 14.15 2.29
C HIS A 114 -18.16 14.19 1.08
N LEU A 115 -18.14 13.11 0.28
CA LEU A 115 -17.44 13.06 -1.00
C LEU A 115 -18.41 12.61 -2.08
N ASN A 116 -18.49 13.34 -3.19
CA ASN A 116 -19.27 12.96 -4.36
C ASN A 116 -18.56 11.84 -5.15
N ASP A 117 -19.29 11.08 -5.98
CA ASP A 117 -18.70 9.97 -6.74
C ASP A 117 -17.59 10.43 -7.70
N GLN A 118 -17.76 11.61 -8.32
CA GLN A 118 -16.72 12.23 -9.14
C GLN A 118 -15.47 12.62 -8.34
N GLU A 119 -15.63 13.06 -7.09
CA GLU A 119 -14.50 13.39 -6.21
C GLU A 119 -13.77 12.13 -5.77
N ARG A 120 -14.50 11.03 -5.53
CA ARG A 120 -13.93 9.71 -5.22
C ARG A 120 -13.09 9.20 -6.40
N ASP A 121 -13.58 9.34 -7.63
CA ASP A 121 -12.85 8.94 -8.84
C ASP A 121 -11.57 9.77 -9.05
N ASN A 122 -11.63 11.08 -8.79
CA ASN A 122 -10.46 11.94 -8.88
C ASN A 122 -9.40 11.55 -7.82
N ILE A 123 -9.84 11.25 -6.60
CA ILE A 123 -8.94 10.74 -5.56
C ILE A 123 -8.27 9.43 -5.98
N ASP A 124 -9.04 8.48 -6.52
CA ASP A 124 -8.50 7.19 -6.96
C ASP A 124 -7.49 7.36 -8.10
N PHE A 125 -7.79 8.26 -9.04
CA PHE A 125 -6.88 8.62 -10.11
C PHE A 125 -5.57 9.22 -9.59
N GLN A 126 -5.65 10.18 -8.67
CA GLN A 126 -4.48 10.83 -8.06
C GLN A 126 -3.64 9.84 -7.24
N ALA A 127 -4.29 8.98 -6.44
CA ALA A 127 -3.63 7.93 -5.68
C ALA A 127 -2.87 6.98 -6.61
N LYS A 128 -3.50 6.55 -7.70
CA LYS A 128 -2.88 5.67 -8.70
C LYS A 128 -1.68 6.34 -9.39
N LEU A 129 -1.80 7.62 -9.76
CA LEU A 129 -0.72 8.38 -10.38
C LEU A 129 0.48 8.51 -9.43
N LEU A 130 0.22 8.78 -8.14
CA LEU A 130 1.28 8.87 -7.14
C LEU A 130 1.98 7.53 -6.93
N ILE A 131 1.22 6.43 -6.82
CA ILE A 131 1.79 5.08 -6.68
C ILE A 131 2.68 4.76 -7.88
N ARG A 132 2.23 5.03 -9.12
CA ARG A 132 3.05 4.83 -10.33
C ARG A 132 4.32 5.66 -10.30
N ARG A 133 4.21 6.96 -10.03
CA ARG A 133 5.37 7.86 -9.96
C ARG A 133 6.37 7.42 -8.89
N CYS A 134 5.90 6.99 -7.71
CA CYS A 134 6.78 6.50 -6.66
C CYS A 134 7.43 5.16 -7.05
N MET A 135 6.69 4.27 -7.71
CA MET A 135 7.24 3.02 -8.24
C MET A 135 8.35 3.29 -9.26
N ASP A 136 8.15 4.24 -10.17
CA ASP A 136 9.16 4.60 -11.18
C ASP A 136 10.41 5.21 -10.51
N ARG A 137 10.25 6.14 -9.55
CA ARG A 137 11.39 6.67 -8.78
C ARG A 137 12.15 5.60 -7.99
N VAL A 138 11.45 4.60 -7.45
CA VAL A 138 12.09 3.46 -6.77
C VAL A 138 12.89 2.61 -7.76
N LYS A 139 12.38 2.39 -8.98
CA LYS A 139 13.13 1.69 -10.03
C LYS A 139 14.37 2.46 -10.46
N ASP A 140 14.26 3.76 -10.69
CA ASP A 140 15.40 4.61 -11.04
C ASP A 140 16.50 4.54 -9.96
N MET A 141 16.08 4.55 -8.69
CA MET A 141 16.99 4.42 -7.55
C MET A 141 17.62 3.02 -7.44
N GLU A 142 16.89 1.96 -7.76
CA GLU A 142 17.41 0.59 -7.84
C GLU A 142 18.41 0.43 -8.97
N GLU A 143 18.12 0.98 -10.15
CA GLU A 143 19.04 1.00 -11.29
C GLU A 143 20.33 1.76 -10.94
N ALA A 144 20.21 2.90 -10.27
CA ALA A 144 21.38 3.66 -9.81
C ALA A 144 22.25 2.85 -8.83
N GLU A 145 21.64 2.11 -7.90
CA GLU A 145 22.39 1.25 -6.97
C GLU A 145 23.02 0.05 -7.69
N ARG A 146 22.31 -0.53 -8.67
CA ARG A 146 22.83 -1.62 -9.48
C ARG A 146 24.06 -1.20 -10.28
N ILE A 147 24.01 -0.03 -10.93
CA ILE A 147 25.15 0.53 -11.68
C ILE A 147 26.35 0.73 -10.75
N ARG A 148 26.12 1.25 -9.54
CA ARG A 148 27.19 1.44 -8.54
C ARG A 148 27.81 0.11 -8.11
N CYS A 149 26.98 -0.88 -7.79
CA CYS A 149 27.45 -2.22 -7.42
C CYS A 149 28.28 -2.85 -8.55
N ASP A 150 27.84 -2.73 -9.81
CA ASP A 150 28.57 -3.21 -10.98
C ASP A 150 29.92 -2.50 -11.14
N GLN A 151 29.97 -1.17 -10.93
CA GLN A 151 31.22 -0.40 -10.95
C GLN A 151 32.20 -0.84 -9.86
N VAL A 152 31.71 -0.98 -8.62
CA VAL A 152 32.50 -1.45 -7.48
C VAL A 152 33.01 -2.87 -7.74
N GLN A 153 32.18 -3.76 -8.29
CA GLN A 153 32.58 -5.12 -8.63
C GLN A 153 33.66 -5.16 -9.72
N ARG A 154 33.54 -4.33 -10.77
CA ARG A 154 34.57 -4.20 -11.82
C ARG A 154 35.89 -3.66 -11.25
N GLN A 155 35.81 -2.66 -10.38
CA GLN A 155 36.99 -2.11 -9.70
C GLN A 155 37.65 -3.16 -8.80
N LYS A 156 36.85 -3.92 -8.03
CA LYS A 156 37.31 -5.05 -7.20
C LYS A 156 38.02 -6.10 -8.07
N GLN A 157 37.53 -6.44 -9.26
CA GLN A 157 38.20 -7.39 -10.17
C GLN A 157 39.57 -6.89 -10.67
N GLY A 158 39.72 -5.58 -10.91
CA GLY A 158 41.01 -4.99 -11.29
C GLY A 158 42.03 -4.95 -10.15
N TRP A 159 41.57 -4.62 -8.93
CA TRP A 159 42.45 -4.40 -7.76
C TRP A 159 42.73 -5.67 -6.95
N LYS A 160 41.90 -6.72 -7.07
CA LYS A 160 42.19 -8.08 -6.56
C LYS A 160 43.51 -8.67 -7.09
N ARG A 161 44.06 -8.12 -8.18
CA ARG A 161 45.40 -8.47 -8.68
C ARG A 161 46.56 -7.82 -7.92
N LEU A 162 46.34 -6.77 -7.13
CA LEU A 162 47.41 -6.01 -6.51
C LEU A 162 47.32 -5.92 -4.99
N LEU A 163 46.17 -5.63 -4.38
CA LEU A 163 46.07 -5.42 -2.92
C LEU A 163 44.65 -5.79 -2.42
N ALA A 164 44.53 -6.87 -1.66
CA ALA A 164 43.31 -7.16 -0.89
C ALA A 164 43.18 -6.10 0.23
N SER A 165 42.28 -5.13 0.02
CA SER A 165 42.14 -3.94 0.87
C SER A 165 41.01 -4.09 1.90
N PRO A 166 41.17 -3.57 3.13
CA PRO A 166 40.11 -3.51 4.15
C PRO A 166 38.94 -2.53 3.84
N PHE A 167 38.96 -1.85 2.69
CA PHE A 167 37.88 -0.94 2.25
C PHE A 167 36.58 -1.63 1.81
N ASP A 168 36.56 -2.96 1.66
CA ASP A 168 35.39 -3.69 1.15
C ASP A 168 34.18 -3.64 2.10
N THR A 169 34.40 -3.53 3.41
CA THR A 169 33.34 -3.66 4.42
C THR A 169 32.38 -2.47 4.48
N THR A 170 32.86 -1.25 4.27
CA THR A 170 32.01 -0.05 4.27
C THR A 170 31.12 0.01 3.03
N GLU A 171 31.64 -0.46 1.90
CA GLU A 171 30.88 -0.52 0.64
C GLU A 171 29.82 -1.63 0.67
N ASP A 172 30.15 -2.78 1.25
CA ASP A 172 29.22 -3.90 1.39
C ASP A 172 28.11 -3.57 2.40
N THR A 173 28.45 -2.93 3.52
CA THR A 173 27.44 -2.45 4.49
C THR A 173 26.55 -1.33 3.92
N LEU A 174 27.10 -0.46 3.07
CA LEU A 174 26.34 0.56 2.36
C LEU A 174 25.38 -0.07 1.34
N ALA A 175 25.84 -1.04 0.55
CA ALA A 175 25.02 -1.77 -0.41
C ALA A 175 23.86 -2.48 0.27
N MET A 176 24.13 -3.16 1.40
CA MET A 176 23.11 -3.80 2.23
C MET A 176 22.10 -2.77 2.76
N HIS A 177 22.57 -1.63 3.30
CA HIS A 177 21.68 -0.58 3.80
C HIS A 177 20.76 -0.04 2.70
N ARG A 178 21.32 0.26 1.51
CA ARG A 178 20.54 0.77 0.38
C ARG A 178 19.56 -0.27 -0.17
N SER A 179 19.96 -1.53 -0.27
CA SER A 179 19.07 -2.64 -0.63
C SER A 179 17.88 -2.75 0.34
N ASN A 180 18.15 -2.67 1.65
CA ASN A 180 17.10 -2.66 2.68
C ASN A 180 16.16 -1.44 2.58
N MET A 181 16.70 -0.26 2.22
CA MET A 181 15.88 0.94 2.02
C MET A 181 14.93 0.77 0.83
N ILE A 182 15.43 0.31 -0.32
CA ILE A 182 14.60 0.06 -1.51
C ILE A 182 13.54 -1.01 -1.18
N TRP A 183 13.92 -2.08 -0.46
CA TRP A 183 12.97 -3.11 -0.03
C TRP A 183 11.86 -2.56 0.87
N SER A 184 12.24 -1.72 1.84
CA SER A 184 11.27 -1.07 2.71
C SER A 184 10.31 -0.17 1.93
N LEU A 185 10.81 0.58 0.94
CA LEU A 185 9.97 1.43 0.09
C LEU A 185 9.00 0.62 -0.77
N ASN A 186 9.46 -0.44 -1.42
CA ASN A 186 8.60 -1.35 -2.19
C ASN A 186 7.54 -2.02 -1.31
N LYS A 187 7.91 -2.41 -0.08
CA LYS A 187 6.95 -2.92 0.90
C LYS A 187 5.90 -1.88 1.27
N CYS A 188 6.30 -0.64 1.55
CA CYS A 188 5.36 0.44 1.85
C CYS A 188 4.43 0.74 0.64
N LEU A 189 4.96 0.74 -0.58
CA LEU A 189 4.15 0.89 -1.80
C LEU A 189 3.12 -0.23 -1.94
N MET A 190 3.51 -1.47 -1.67
CA MET A 190 2.61 -2.62 -1.71
C MET A 190 1.49 -2.49 -0.68
N ASP A 191 1.81 -2.05 0.54
CA ASP A 191 0.82 -1.87 1.61
C ASP A 191 -0.18 -0.74 1.28
N VAL A 192 0.29 0.37 0.70
CA VAL A 192 -0.59 1.46 0.25
C VAL A 192 -1.46 1.03 -0.93
N SER A 193 -0.89 0.28 -1.88
CA SER A 193 -1.65 -0.25 -3.01
C SER A 193 -2.73 -1.24 -2.57
N LYS A 194 -2.46 -2.08 -1.56
CA LYS A 194 -3.48 -2.95 -0.94
C LYS A 194 -4.61 -2.13 -0.31
N LEU A 195 -4.27 -1.10 0.47
CA LEU A 195 -5.27 -0.22 1.08
C LEU A 195 -6.18 0.44 0.04
N GLN A 196 -5.63 0.92 -1.08
CA GLN A 196 -6.41 1.50 -2.17
C GLN A 196 -7.36 0.46 -2.79
N LYS A 197 -6.86 -0.76 -3.08
CA LYS A 197 -7.68 -1.83 -3.64
C LYS A 197 -8.82 -2.21 -2.70
N ASP A 198 -8.56 -2.35 -1.41
CA ASP A 198 -9.60 -2.69 -0.42
C ASP A 198 -10.72 -1.65 -0.44
N GLN A 199 -10.38 -0.35 -0.54
CA GLN A 199 -11.35 0.74 -0.67
C GLN A 199 -12.17 0.63 -1.97
N GLN A 200 -11.51 0.39 -3.11
CA GLN A 200 -12.18 0.25 -4.41
C GLN A 200 -13.07 -0.99 -4.50
N GLN A 201 -12.62 -2.13 -3.96
CA GLN A 201 -13.42 -3.35 -3.90
C GLN A 201 -14.68 -3.12 -3.06
N THR A 202 -14.53 -2.49 -1.89
CA THR A 202 -15.68 -2.16 -1.03
C THR A 202 -16.66 -1.22 -1.76
N ARG A 203 -16.17 -0.30 -2.59
CA ARG A 203 -17.03 0.58 -3.41
C ARG A 203 -17.78 -0.21 -4.48
N LEU A 204 -17.09 -1.10 -5.22
CA LEU A 204 -17.72 -1.95 -6.23
C LEU A 204 -18.81 -2.83 -5.61
N GLU A 205 -18.53 -3.48 -4.48
CA GLU A 205 -19.51 -4.28 -3.73
C GLU A 205 -20.75 -3.45 -3.35
N ARG A 206 -20.57 -2.17 -2.99
CA ARG A 206 -21.71 -1.28 -2.72
C ARG A 206 -22.48 -0.88 -3.95
N ILE A 207 -21.81 -0.57 -5.06
CA ILE A 207 -22.49 -0.24 -6.31
C ILE A 207 -23.32 -1.44 -6.79
N LEU A 208 -22.76 -2.65 -6.70
CA LEU A 208 -23.48 -3.89 -6.99
C LEU A 208 -24.65 -4.14 -6.03
N ALA A 209 -24.48 -3.87 -4.73
CA ALA A 209 -25.58 -3.98 -3.78
C ALA A 209 -26.68 -2.93 -4.03
N LYS A 210 -26.33 -1.71 -4.46
CA LYS A 210 -27.31 -0.68 -4.86
C LYS A 210 -28.09 -1.11 -6.09
N SER A 211 -27.41 -1.59 -7.14
CA SER A 211 -28.11 -2.07 -8.34
C SER A 211 -29.03 -3.25 -8.03
N GLN A 212 -28.58 -4.18 -7.18
CA GLN A 212 -29.40 -5.29 -6.71
C GLN A 212 -30.62 -4.83 -5.91
N ASN A 213 -30.44 -3.92 -4.94
CA ASN A 213 -31.53 -3.39 -4.14
C ASN A 213 -32.52 -2.54 -4.94
N HIS A 214 -32.07 -1.82 -5.97
CA HIS A 214 -32.95 -1.08 -6.86
C HIS A 214 -33.87 -2.02 -7.65
N LEU A 215 -33.31 -3.12 -8.18
CA LEU A 215 -34.09 -4.16 -8.87
C LEU A 215 -35.11 -4.83 -7.93
N PHE A 216 -34.71 -5.14 -6.69
CA PHE A 216 -35.61 -5.76 -5.69
C PHE A 216 -36.67 -4.79 -5.15
N SER A 217 -36.32 -3.53 -4.92
CA SER A 217 -37.28 -2.50 -4.52
C SER A 217 -38.32 -2.29 -5.60
N ASN A 218 -37.90 -2.21 -6.86
CA ASN A 218 -38.80 -1.94 -7.98
C ASN A 218 -39.72 -3.12 -8.28
N THR A 219 -39.25 -4.37 -8.19
CA THR A 219 -40.17 -5.53 -8.31
C THR A 219 -41.19 -5.57 -7.19
N SER A 220 -40.83 -5.12 -5.98
CA SER A 220 -41.77 -5.05 -4.86
C SER A 220 -42.74 -3.87 -4.95
N ALA A 221 -42.30 -2.71 -5.48
CA ALA A 221 -43.15 -1.56 -5.75
C ALA A 221 -44.14 -1.85 -6.89
N ALA A 222 -43.70 -2.46 -7.99
CA ALA A 222 -44.57 -2.90 -9.08
C ALA A 222 -45.61 -3.94 -8.61
N SER A 223 -45.22 -4.84 -7.71
CA SER A 223 -46.15 -5.81 -7.10
C SER A 223 -47.15 -5.15 -6.14
N SER A 224 -46.79 -4.00 -5.55
CA SER A 224 -47.66 -3.23 -4.65
C SER A 224 -48.70 -2.42 -5.42
N THR A 225 -48.32 -1.86 -6.58
CA THR A 225 -49.23 -1.11 -7.47
C THR A 225 -50.32 -1.99 -8.08
N LEU A 226 -50.02 -3.26 -8.37
CA LEU A 226 -50.98 -4.23 -8.91
C LEU A 226 -51.99 -4.78 -7.88
N LEU A 227 -51.82 -4.48 -6.60
CA LEU A 227 -52.68 -4.99 -5.51
C LEU A 227 -53.53 -3.91 -4.84
N GLN A 228 -53.62 -2.70 -5.40
CA GLN A 228 -54.48 -1.65 -4.86
C GLN A 228 -55.96 -2.04 -5.05
N PRO A 229 -56.72 -2.36 -3.98
CA PRO A 229 -58.14 -2.61 -4.13
C PRO A 229 -58.82 -1.26 -4.35
N GLN A 230 -59.57 -1.18 -5.43
CA GLN A 230 -60.48 -0.10 -5.77
C GLN A 230 -61.36 0.24 -4.56
N GLN A 231 -61.31 1.51 -4.17
CA GLN A 231 -62.01 2.07 -3.03
C GLN A 231 -63.51 2.19 -3.33
N PRO A 232 -64.43 1.59 -2.54
CA PRO A 232 -65.83 1.98 -2.53
C PRO A 232 -66.11 3.00 -1.42
N GLN A 233 -67.03 3.90 -1.73
CA GLN A 233 -67.55 5.05 -0.97
C GLN A 233 -67.96 4.79 0.50
N PRO A 234 -68.15 5.86 1.32
CA PRO A 234 -68.30 5.74 2.76
C PRO A 234 -69.74 5.42 3.17
N ALA A 235 -69.94 4.33 3.90
CA ALA A 235 -71.18 4.08 4.65
C ALA A 235 -70.89 3.51 6.05
N LYS A 236 -71.15 4.37 7.05
CA LYS A 236 -71.51 4.21 8.48
C LYS A 236 -71.03 3.00 9.33
N PRO A 237 -70.84 3.21 10.66
CA PRO A 237 -70.06 2.33 11.51
C PRO A 237 -70.88 1.20 12.15
N GLY A 238 -70.33 -0.01 12.12
CA GLY A 238 -70.77 -1.15 12.92
C GLY A 238 -69.57 -1.72 13.68
N SER A 239 -69.60 -1.52 15.00
CA SER A 239 -68.66 -2.08 15.98
C SER A 239 -68.82 -3.59 16.05
N HIS A 240 -67.74 -4.39 15.95
CA HIS A 240 -67.44 -5.55 16.81
C HIS A 240 -65.94 -5.92 16.72
N SER A 241 -65.37 -6.19 17.90
CA SER A 241 -64.01 -6.67 18.25
C SER A 241 -63.65 -7.99 17.52
N SER A 242 -62.42 -8.45 17.31
CA SER A 242 -61.24 -8.54 18.20
C SER A 242 -60.12 -9.37 17.53
N THR A 243 -58.87 -9.13 17.97
CA THR A 243 -57.72 -10.06 18.12
C THR A 243 -56.93 -10.65 16.93
N SER A 244 -55.67 -10.19 16.83
CA SER A 244 -54.38 -10.92 16.68
C SER A 244 -54.25 -12.13 15.75
N LEU A 245 -53.17 -12.19 14.95
CA LEU A 245 -52.05 -13.14 15.10
C LEU A 245 -50.93 -12.91 14.06
N THR A 246 -49.73 -12.66 14.59
CA THR A 246 -48.40 -13.10 14.15
C THR A 246 -48.16 -13.61 12.71
N GLY A 247 -47.24 -12.93 12.02
CA GLY A 247 -46.02 -13.51 11.45
C GLY A 247 -46.14 -14.64 10.43
N LEU A 248 -45.91 -14.33 9.17
CA LEU A 248 -45.40 -15.30 8.18
C LEU A 248 -44.35 -14.64 7.28
N SER A 249 -43.13 -15.16 7.38
CA SER A 249 -42.03 -14.94 6.45
C SER A 249 -42.35 -15.55 5.09
N PRO A 250 -42.06 -14.89 3.95
CA PRO A 250 -42.17 -15.51 2.64
C PRO A 250 -40.84 -16.20 2.31
N LEU A 251 -40.71 -17.47 2.71
CA LEU A 251 -39.58 -18.31 2.30
C LEU A 251 -40.10 -19.70 1.97
N ALA A 252 -40.80 -19.81 0.85
CA ALA A 252 -41.24 -21.10 0.30
C ALA A 252 -41.68 -21.01 -1.18
N PHE A 253 -40.88 -20.39 -2.06
CA PHE A 253 -40.99 -20.70 -3.49
C PHE A 253 -39.69 -20.38 -4.23
N MET A 254 -38.71 -21.28 -4.15
CA MET A 254 -37.76 -21.54 -5.24
C MET A 254 -36.81 -22.65 -4.79
N GLN A 255 -37.28 -23.88 -4.91
CA GLN A 255 -36.43 -25.03 -5.10
C GLN A 255 -36.91 -25.69 -6.38
N ARG A 256 -35.95 -25.98 -7.29
CA ARG A 256 -36.05 -26.70 -8.58
C ARG A 256 -36.00 -25.70 -9.76
N THR A 257 -35.00 -25.65 -10.65
CA THR A 257 -33.89 -26.55 -10.99
C THR A 257 -32.87 -25.78 -11.83
N VAL A 258 -31.59 -25.88 -11.49
CA VAL A 258 -30.47 -25.63 -12.41
C VAL A 258 -30.11 -26.96 -13.05
N SER A 259 -30.15 -27.07 -14.38
CA SER A 259 -29.38 -28.03 -15.20
C SER A 259 -29.51 -27.74 -16.71
N GLN A 260 -28.61 -26.89 -17.23
CA GLN A 260 -27.80 -27.08 -18.47
C GLN A 260 -28.49 -27.20 -19.88
N PRO A 261 -27.75 -27.28 -21.03
CA PRO A 261 -27.68 -26.21 -22.04
C PRO A 261 -28.10 -26.58 -23.50
N THR A 262 -28.27 -25.55 -24.35
CA THR A 262 -28.15 -25.51 -25.84
C THR A 262 -28.86 -26.55 -26.73
N THR A 263 -29.86 -26.12 -27.53
CA THR A 263 -29.87 -26.06 -29.02
C THR A 263 -31.27 -25.67 -29.55
N PRO A 264 -31.38 -25.06 -30.75
CA PRO A 264 -32.58 -24.34 -31.20
C PRO A 264 -33.51 -25.22 -32.06
N SER A 265 -34.83 -25.08 -31.89
CA SER A 265 -35.85 -25.64 -32.80
C SER A 265 -37.13 -24.78 -32.69
N PRO A 266 -38.05 -24.86 -33.68
CA PRO A 266 -38.58 -23.73 -34.46
C PRO A 266 -39.83 -23.10 -33.82
N PRO A 267 -40.28 -21.91 -34.30
CA PRO A 267 -41.50 -21.30 -33.79
C PRO A 267 -42.72 -22.19 -34.10
N PRO A 268 -43.66 -22.36 -33.15
CA PRO A 268 -44.92 -23.02 -33.46
C PRO A 268 -45.73 -22.14 -34.40
N ALA A 269 -46.39 -22.81 -35.34
CA ALA A 269 -47.17 -22.24 -36.41
C ALA A 269 -48.26 -21.30 -35.91
N VAL A 270 -48.46 -20.25 -36.71
CA VAL A 270 -49.61 -19.35 -36.73
C VAL A 270 -50.89 -20.18 -36.83
N HIS A 271 -51.70 -20.13 -35.78
CA HIS A 271 -53.13 -20.36 -35.87
C HIS A 271 -53.81 -19.04 -35.51
N ASP A 272 -54.14 -18.32 -36.58
CA ASP A 272 -55.14 -17.26 -36.62
C ASP A 272 -56.52 -17.93 -36.49
N ASP A 273 -57.37 -17.34 -35.63
CA ASP A 273 -58.84 -17.42 -35.58
C ASP A 273 -59.37 -17.40 -34.12
N THR A 274 -59.21 -16.24 -33.46
CA THR A 274 -60.24 -15.69 -32.55
C THR A 274 -60.08 -14.16 -32.52
N PRO A 275 -60.98 -13.39 -33.18
CA PRO A 275 -61.03 -11.94 -33.06
C PRO A 275 -61.96 -11.57 -31.89
N ALA A 276 -61.35 -11.43 -30.71
CA ALA A 276 -61.85 -10.92 -29.43
C ALA A 276 -60.87 -11.51 -28.40
N ASP A 277 -59.88 -10.78 -27.90
CA ASP A 277 -60.05 -9.75 -26.87
C ASP A 277 -58.91 -8.71 -26.94
N ASP A 278 -58.90 -7.82 -27.95
CA ASP A 278 -58.15 -6.55 -27.85
C ASP A 278 -58.95 -5.51 -27.04
N GLU A 279 -60.24 -5.77 -26.79
CA GLU A 279 -61.13 -4.85 -26.06
C GLU A 279 -60.83 -4.80 -24.55
N ASP A 280 -60.28 -5.87 -23.97
CA ASP A 280 -59.89 -5.88 -22.54
C ASP A 280 -58.58 -5.12 -22.28
N ASP A 281 -57.66 -5.10 -23.25
CA ASP A 281 -56.43 -4.28 -23.18
C ASP A 281 -56.77 -2.79 -23.35
N ASP A 282 -57.69 -2.46 -24.27
CA ASP A 282 -58.19 -1.10 -24.48
C ASP A 282 -59.06 -0.59 -23.30
N GLU A 283 -59.79 -1.46 -22.60
CA GLU A 283 -60.60 -1.09 -21.43
C GLU A 283 -59.74 -0.87 -20.17
N LEU A 284 -58.65 -1.63 -19.98
CA LEU A 284 -57.62 -1.36 -18.95
C LEU A 284 -56.83 -0.07 -19.23
N LEU A 285 -56.56 0.25 -20.50
CA LEU A 285 -55.94 1.51 -20.92
C LEU A 285 -56.85 2.73 -20.69
N ARG A 286 -58.18 2.53 -20.68
CA ARG A 286 -59.16 3.61 -20.41
C ARG A 286 -59.30 3.97 -18.94
N ASP A 287 -58.92 3.08 -18.01
CA ASP A 287 -58.98 3.30 -16.56
C ASP A 287 -57.71 3.95 -15.97
N LEU A 288 -56.62 3.99 -16.75
CA LEU A 288 -55.44 4.80 -16.44
C LEU A 288 -55.65 6.22 -16.98
N SER A 289 -55.74 7.21 -16.08
CA SER A 289 -55.80 8.61 -16.52
C SER A 289 -54.59 8.92 -17.43
N ALA A 290 -54.78 9.74 -18.47
CA ALA A 290 -53.68 10.15 -19.36
C ALA A 290 -52.47 10.74 -18.58
N GLU A 291 -52.72 11.25 -17.38
CA GLU A 291 -51.71 11.72 -16.42
C GLU A 291 -50.92 10.57 -15.77
N GLN A 292 -51.56 9.45 -15.36
CA GLN A 292 -50.86 8.26 -14.85
C GLN A 292 -49.99 7.58 -15.92
N LEU A 293 -50.44 7.54 -17.18
CA LEU A 293 -49.64 6.97 -18.27
C LEU A 293 -48.38 7.80 -18.52
N GLN A 294 -48.48 9.14 -18.48
CA GLN A 294 -47.33 10.04 -18.60
C GLN A 294 -46.36 9.89 -17.42
N VAL A 295 -46.86 9.67 -16.20
CA VAL A 295 -46.01 9.40 -15.02
C VAL A 295 -45.29 8.07 -15.17
N LEU A 296 -45.96 7.01 -15.63
CA LEU A 296 -45.34 5.70 -15.87
C LEU A 296 -44.27 5.75 -16.96
N GLU A 297 -44.53 6.46 -18.07
CA GLU A 297 -43.55 6.65 -19.14
C GLU A 297 -42.31 7.39 -18.63
N LYS A 298 -42.52 8.45 -17.84
CA LYS A 298 -41.44 9.21 -17.21
C LYS A 298 -40.67 8.40 -16.15
N GLU A 299 -41.35 7.56 -15.37
CA GLU A 299 -40.71 6.67 -14.41
C GLU A 299 -39.88 5.58 -15.11
N ASN A 300 -40.35 5.06 -16.24
CA ASN A 300 -39.62 4.10 -17.04
C ASN A 300 -38.37 4.73 -17.68
N GLU A 301 -38.49 5.93 -18.24
CA GLU A 301 -37.34 6.70 -18.76
C GLU A 301 -36.30 6.95 -17.65
N SER A 302 -36.75 7.42 -16.48
CA SER A 302 -35.88 7.63 -15.31
C SER A 302 -35.21 6.33 -14.84
N MET A 303 -35.91 5.19 -14.90
CA MET A 303 -35.38 3.90 -14.51
C MET A 303 -34.28 3.41 -15.48
N LEU A 304 -34.51 3.58 -16.77
CA LEU A 304 -33.52 3.23 -17.80
C LEU A 304 -32.27 4.12 -17.68
N GLU A 305 -32.44 5.41 -17.40
CA GLU A 305 -31.34 6.33 -17.18
C GLU A 305 -30.51 5.94 -15.95
N GLU A 306 -31.16 5.61 -14.82
CA GLU A 306 -30.48 5.14 -13.61
C GLU A 306 -29.79 3.78 -13.82
N MET A 307 -30.42 2.85 -14.53
CA MET A 307 -29.81 1.57 -14.87
C MET A 307 -28.56 1.76 -15.74
N ASN A 308 -28.63 2.64 -16.74
CA ASN A 308 -27.49 2.95 -17.59
C ASN A 308 -26.36 3.63 -16.79
N SER A 309 -26.70 4.56 -15.89
CA SER A 309 -25.73 5.21 -15.00
C SER A 309 -25.03 4.20 -14.08
N THR A 310 -25.79 3.33 -13.41
CA THR A 310 -25.23 2.30 -12.52
C THR A 310 -24.36 1.29 -13.27
N LEU A 311 -24.72 0.90 -14.50
CA LEU A 311 -23.89 0.05 -15.34
C LEU A 311 -22.57 0.72 -15.72
N ASN A 312 -22.61 2.01 -16.09
CA ASN A 312 -21.40 2.76 -16.40
C ASN A 312 -20.48 2.90 -15.18
N GLU A 313 -21.04 3.13 -14.00
CA GLU A 313 -20.30 3.13 -12.73
C GLU A 313 -19.64 1.79 -12.42
N VAL A 314 -20.36 0.68 -12.60
CA VAL A 314 -19.82 -0.68 -12.42
C VAL A 314 -18.67 -0.93 -13.39
N HIS A 315 -18.85 -0.63 -14.68
CA HIS A 315 -17.79 -0.80 -15.69
C HIS A 315 -16.55 0.05 -15.39
N GLN A 316 -16.75 1.30 -14.97
CA GLN A 316 -15.66 2.20 -14.61
C GLN A 316 -14.89 1.71 -13.37
N ALA A 317 -15.62 1.20 -12.36
CA ALA A 317 -15.03 0.62 -11.16
C ALA A 317 -14.31 -0.71 -11.45
N GLU A 318 -14.87 -1.58 -12.30
CA GLU A 318 -14.25 -2.82 -12.75
C GLU A 318 -12.92 -2.54 -13.46
N LYS A 319 -12.91 -1.59 -14.41
CA LYS A 319 -11.69 -1.17 -15.11
C LYS A 319 -10.63 -0.67 -14.14
N ALA A 320 -11.02 0.18 -13.18
CA ALA A 320 -10.10 0.66 -12.15
C ALA A 320 -9.54 -0.47 -11.28
N LEU A 321 -10.37 -1.46 -10.92
CA LEU A 321 -9.99 -2.63 -10.13
C LEU A 321 -9.01 -3.55 -10.90
N VAL A 322 -9.25 -3.74 -12.19
CA VAL A 322 -8.32 -4.50 -13.06
C VAL A 322 -6.98 -3.77 -13.11
N GLU A 323 -6.97 -2.46 -13.37
CA GLU A 323 -5.73 -1.69 -13.44
C GLU A 323 -4.94 -1.71 -12.12
N ILE A 324 -5.58 -1.55 -10.96
CA ILE A 324 -4.88 -1.66 -9.67
C ILE A 324 -4.35 -3.08 -9.44
N SER A 325 -5.07 -4.11 -9.87
CA SER A 325 -4.60 -5.49 -9.76
C SER A 325 -3.35 -5.76 -10.61
N THR A 326 -3.26 -5.15 -11.80
CA THR A 326 -2.05 -5.23 -12.63
C THR A 326 -0.87 -4.55 -11.94
N LEU A 327 -1.08 -3.36 -11.36
CA LEU A 327 -0.04 -2.63 -10.61
C LEU A 327 0.41 -3.41 -9.38
N GLN A 328 -0.51 -4.03 -8.64
CA GLN A 328 -0.18 -4.88 -7.50
C GLN A 328 0.62 -6.11 -7.90
N THR A 329 0.27 -6.73 -9.04
CA THR A 329 1.01 -7.88 -9.55
C THR A 329 2.45 -7.47 -9.90
N GLN A 330 2.63 -6.31 -10.54
CA GLN A 330 3.95 -5.76 -10.81
C GLN A 330 4.74 -5.50 -9.53
N LEU A 331 4.14 -4.86 -8.53
CA LEU A 331 4.77 -4.60 -7.22
C LEU A 331 5.12 -5.90 -6.48
N ALA A 332 4.23 -6.90 -6.51
CA ALA A 332 4.47 -8.19 -5.87
C ALA A 332 5.64 -8.95 -6.52
N ASN A 333 5.70 -8.97 -7.86
CA ASN A 333 6.81 -9.57 -8.60
C ASN A 333 8.13 -8.84 -8.31
N HIS A 334 8.09 -7.50 -8.26
CA HIS A 334 9.25 -6.68 -7.94
C HIS A 334 9.76 -6.94 -6.53
N LEU A 335 8.87 -6.92 -5.54
CA LEU A 335 9.19 -7.19 -4.14
C LEU A 335 9.73 -8.63 -3.96
N ALA A 336 9.19 -9.61 -4.68
CA ALA A 336 9.67 -10.98 -4.64
C ALA A 336 11.11 -11.10 -5.19
N ALA A 337 11.37 -10.53 -6.37
CA ALA A 337 12.70 -10.50 -6.97
C ALA A 337 13.71 -9.79 -6.05
N GLN A 338 13.29 -8.65 -5.47
CA GLN A 338 14.13 -7.89 -4.57
C GLN A 338 14.40 -8.59 -3.24
N THR A 339 13.44 -9.33 -2.70
CA THR A 339 13.63 -10.09 -1.45
C THR A 339 14.75 -11.11 -1.63
N ILE A 340 14.75 -11.82 -2.77
CA ILE A 340 15.82 -12.79 -3.10
C ILE A 340 17.19 -12.09 -3.17
N GLN A 341 17.28 -10.93 -3.82
CA GLN A 341 18.53 -10.16 -3.89
C GLN A 341 19.00 -9.68 -2.52
N THR A 342 18.07 -9.22 -1.69
CA THR A 342 18.36 -8.74 -0.33
C THR A 342 18.87 -9.88 0.56
N ASP A 343 18.27 -11.07 0.46
CA ASP A 343 18.70 -12.27 1.18
C ASP A 343 20.11 -12.72 0.76
N GLN A 344 20.42 -12.66 -0.53
CA GLN A 344 21.77 -12.94 -1.04
C GLN A 344 22.79 -11.96 -0.48
N LEU A 345 22.52 -10.65 -0.54
CA LEU A 345 23.39 -9.61 0.02
C LEU A 345 23.58 -9.77 1.53
N TYR A 346 22.54 -10.19 2.24
CA TYR A 346 22.61 -10.48 3.67
C TYR A 346 23.53 -11.67 3.96
N GLY A 347 23.38 -12.77 3.21
CA GLY A 347 24.25 -13.94 3.31
C GLY A 347 25.72 -13.60 3.01
N ASP A 348 25.97 -12.83 1.96
CA ASP A 348 27.30 -12.38 1.58
C ASP A 348 27.92 -11.48 2.67
N SER A 349 27.12 -10.58 3.25
CA SER A 349 27.57 -9.70 4.34
C SER A 349 27.96 -10.49 5.59
N LEU A 350 27.18 -11.53 5.95
CA LEU A 350 27.50 -12.42 7.06
C LEU A 350 28.81 -13.17 6.81
N ALA A 351 28.98 -13.76 5.62
CA ALA A 351 30.19 -14.48 5.27
C ALA A 351 31.43 -13.56 5.22
N THR A 352 31.27 -12.33 4.74
CA THR A 352 32.35 -11.32 4.75
C THR A 352 32.70 -10.89 6.17
N ASN A 353 31.70 -10.71 7.05
CA ASN A 353 31.93 -10.40 8.46
C ASN A 353 32.70 -11.52 9.17
N GLU A 354 32.33 -12.78 8.92
CA GLU A 354 33.05 -13.95 9.46
C GLU A 354 34.51 -14.00 8.96
N ARG A 355 34.73 -13.80 7.66
CA ARG A 355 36.08 -13.74 7.10
C ARG A 355 36.91 -12.60 7.71
N MET A 356 36.28 -11.46 8.02
CA MET A 356 36.96 -10.35 8.67
C MET A 356 37.35 -10.69 10.12
N GLU A 357 36.45 -11.32 10.87
CA GLU A 357 36.73 -11.78 12.23
C GLU A 357 37.93 -12.73 12.26
N GLN A 358 37.92 -13.74 11.37
CA GLN A 358 39.04 -14.67 11.21
C GLN A 358 40.32 -13.95 10.78
N GLY A 359 40.23 -13.01 9.83
CA GLY A 359 41.37 -12.20 9.38
C GLY A 359 41.98 -11.36 10.51
N ASN A 360 41.16 -10.77 11.38
CA ASN A 360 41.64 -10.01 12.52
C ASN A 360 42.39 -10.90 13.53
N VAL A 361 41.86 -12.10 13.80
CA VAL A 361 42.54 -13.11 14.64
C VAL A 361 43.90 -13.50 14.03
N GLN A 362 43.96 -13.69 12.72
CA GLN A 362 45.22 -14.00 12.03
C GLN A 362 46.22 -12.84 12.10
N LEU A 363 45.78 -11.58 12.02
CA LEU A 363 46.66 -10.42 12.18
C LEU A 363 47.23 -10.31 13.60
N LEU A 364 46.42 -10.59 14.62
CA LEU A 364 46.86 -10.69 16.01
C LEU A 364 47.91 -11.80 16.18
N GLN A 365 47.63 -13.00 15.65
CA GLN A 365 48.54 -14.12 15.71
C GLN A 365 49.84 -13.86 14.93
N ALA A 366 49.76 -13.18 13.77
CA ALA A 366 50.92 -12.78 12.99
C ALA A 366 51.79 -11.76 13.75
N LYS A 367 51.18 -10.80 14.47
CA LYS A 367 51.89 -9.85 15.32
C LYS A 367 52.64 -10.55 16.45
N GLU A 368 52.05 -11.57 17.07
CA GLU A 368 52.71 -12.38 18.10
C GLU A 368 53.86 -13.21 17.52
N ARG A 369 53.64 -13.87 16.38
CA ARG A 369 54.70 -14.61 15.67
C ARG A 369 55.88 -13.71 15.28
N ASN A 370 55.61 -12.49 14.79
CA ASN A 370 56.67 -11.57 14.35
C ASN A 370 57.56 -11.11 15.52
N LYS A 371 56.99 -10.94 16.73
CA LYS A 371 57.79 -10.70 17.96
C LYS A 371 58.72 -11.88 18.26
N GLY A 372 58.20 -13.11 18.11
CA GLY A 372 58.98 -14.35 18.28
C GLY A 372 60.12 -14.46 17.28
N THR A 373 59.86 -14.23 15.99
CA THR A 373 60.87 -14.25 14.92
C THR A 373 61.97 -13.22 15.16
N ARG A 374 61.61 -11.98 15.56
CA ARG A 374 62.60 -10.95 15.89
C ARG A 374 63.51 -11.36 17.04
N LYS A 375 62.96 -11.92 18.12
CA LYS A 375 63.75 -12.41 19.27
C LYS A 375 64.67 -13.57 18.85
N PHE A 376 64.16 -14.51 18.05
CA PHE A 376 64.96 -15.61 17.53
C PHE A 376 66.10 -15.12 16.64
N MET A 377 65.85 -14.17 15.74
CA MET A 377 66.88 -13.60 14.86
C MET A 377 68.01 -12.92 15.64
N VAL A 378 67.67 -12.18 16.72
CA VAL A 378 68.68 -11.56 17.60
C VAL A 378 69.54 -12.61 18.31
N ILE A 379 68.92 -13.66 18.85
CA ILE A 379 69.65 -14.77 19.51
C ILE A 379 70.57 -15.48 18.51
N PHE A 380 70.06 -15.75 17.31
CA PHE A 380 70.82 -16.38 16.24
C PHE A 380 72.04 -15.55 15.82
N LEU A 381 71.86 -14.23 15.64
CA LEU A 381 72.94 -13.35 15.21
C LEU A 381 74.03 -13.21 16.29
N PHE A 382 73.62 -13.16 17.56
CA PHE A 382 74.56 -13.16 18.68
C PHE A 382 75.32 -14.49 18.80
N GLY A 383 74.63 -15.62 18.62
CA GLY A 383 75.25 -16.95 18.60
C GLY A 383 76.25 -17.10 17.45
N ALA A 384 75.89 -16.68 16.24
CA ALA A 384 76.79 -16.70 15.09
C ALA A 384 78.03 -15.82 15.31
N SER A 385 77.87 -14.64 15.93
CA SER A 385 78.99 -13.77 16.28
C SER A 385 79.95 -14.43 17.28
N LEU A 386 79.43 -15.16 18.28
CA LEU A 386 80.26 -15.89 19.25
C LEU A 386 81.01 -17.06 18.59
N VAL A 387 80.36 -17.78 17.67
CA VAL A 387 80.99 -18.88 16.93
C VAL A 387 82.15 -18.36 16.07
N LEU A 388 81.96 -17.22 15.38
CA LEU A 388 83.04 -16.60 14.60
C LEU A 388 84.21 -16.16 15.47
N LEU A 389 83.94 -15.58 16.65
CA LEU A 389 84.99 -15.19 17.60
C LEU A 389 85.76 -16.40 18.13
N PHE A 390 85.07 -17.51 18.39
CA PHE A 390 85.72 -18.75 18.85
C PHE A 390 86.58 -19.40 17.76
N LEU A 391 86.13 -19.38 16.51
CA LEU A 391 86.93 -19.85 15.38
C LEU A 391 88.20 -19.01 15.19
N ASP A 392 88.09 -17.68 15.31
CA ASP A 392 89.22 -16.75 15.20
C ASP A 392 90.23 -16.94 16.33
N TRP A 393 89.77 -17.22 17.55
CA TRP A 393 90.65 -17.51 18.69
C TRP A 393 91.39 -18.85 18.60
N TYR A 394 90.79 -19.84 17.93
CA TYR A 394 91.37 -21.19 17.80
C TYR A 394 92.33 -21.31 16.60
N SER A 395 92.17 -20.48 15.57
CA SER A 395 93.11 -20.34 14.47
C SER A 395 94.39 -19.63 14.91
#